data_AF-A0A1H7N7P3-F1
#
_entry.id   AF-A0A1H7N7P3-F1
#
_cell.length_a   1.000
_cell.length_b   1.000
_cell.length_c   1.000
_cell.angle_alpha   90.00
_cell.angle_beta   90.00
_cell.angle_gamma   90.00
#
_symmetry.space_group_name_H-M   'P 1'
#
loop_
_entity.id
_entity.type
_entity.pdbx_description
1 polymer ?
#
loop_
_entity_poly.entity_id
_entity_poly.type
_entity_poly.pdbx_seq_one_letter_code
_entity_poly.pdbx_strand_id
1 'polypeptide(L)'
;MLRALAGIFGIAFAFAAAPTRSAHAAESARFAFAVIGNAIGSQNDEAAAQKLIDAIGRDPRISFVVYDGNLKAAGEPCGDALYERRHALLEASRPALVFVPGQHDWSTCSSAASGAYDPVERLDLLRQTIFSDPSSLGQNPLSLTRESEVPRFRPYRENVRWQAGDTVFVAMNLPDGNNHYLTAGGRNGEFEDRVIANGFWLEHAAEYAKRRNARAIVIFVQGNPWATERRERSERFGWLRFGHRPRDGYVEFRRSLAKLAQTFDGPVLVVHMDDAKLPRGFEIDQPLKNDKGATIANVTRIAVALRDPATQWLHVDADMERRPPLRIGVRDVPKRLPPLPPQAQPPLLPRDGETPALPDMPEISSMPNVTEVPQGVPEMLQQQAASGGFAPPQPASPATPPAGGAGYLPQPAAPAGAGAMHGN
;
A
#
# COMPACT_ATOMS: atom_id res chain seq x y z
N MET A 1 61.26 -31.47 -57.15
CA MET A 1 61.81 -30.68 -56.03
C MET A 1 61.04 -29.37 -55.93
N LEU A 2 60.51 -29.07 -54.73
CA LEU A 2 60.09 -27.77 -54.15
C LEU A 2 59.12 -26.89 -54.97
N ARG A 3 57.82 -26.84 -54.62
CA ARG A 3 57.13 -26.14 -53.49
C ARG A 3 56.59 -24.77 -53.90
N ALA A 4 55.26 -24.74 -54.07
CA ALA A 4 54.41 -23.56 -54.17
C ALA A 4 54.31 -22.82 -52.83
N LEU A 5 54.25 -21.48 -52.88
CA LEU A 5 53.87 -20.61 -51.78
C LEU A 5 52.80 -19.65 -52.28
N ALA A 6 51.53 -19.99 -51.99
CA ALA A 6 50.40 -19.09 -52.12
C ALA A 6 50.22 -18.38 -50.77
N GLY A 7 50.34 -17.04 -50.76
CA GLY A 7 50.09 -16.21 -49.59
C GLY A 7 48.59 -16.12 -49.29
N ILE A 8 48.20 -16.52 -48.08
CA ILE A 8 46.84 -16.36 -47.56
C ILE A 8 46.76 -15.00 -46.86
N PHE A 9 45.98 -14.07 -47.42
CA PHE A 9 45.58 -12.84 -46.74
C PHE A 9 44.49 -13.19 -45.71
N GLY A 10 44.83 -13.14 -44.42
CA GLY A 10 43.88 -13.25 -43.33
C GLY A 10 43.09 -11.96 -43.16
N ILE A 11 41.79 -11.99 -43.44
CA ILE A 11 40.84 -10.91 -43.12
C ILE A 11 40.50 -11.05 -41.64
N ALA A 12 41.03 -10.16 -40.80
CA ALA A 12 40.64 -10.03 -39.41
C ALA A 12 39.26 -9.33 -39.33
N PHE A 13 38.20 -10.10 -39.12
CA PHE A 13 36.88 -9.56 -38.75
C PHE A 13 36.94 -9.06 -37.30
N ALA A 14 37.06 -7.74 -37.13
CA ALA A 14 36.84 -7.10 -35.84
C ALA A 14 35.34 -7.16 -35.52
N PHE A 15 34.94 -8.08 -34.64
CA PHE A 15 33.62 -8.07 -34.02
C PHE A 15 33.53 -6.88 -33.07
N ALA A 16 32.98 -5.78 -33.56
CA ALA A 16 32.52 -4.69 -32.70
C ALA A 16 31.33 -5.20 -31.88
N ALA A 17 31.56 -5.52 -30.62
CA ALA A 17 30.50 -5.82 -29.67
C ALA A 17 29.65 -4.56 -29.45
N ALA A 18 28.51 -4.49 -30.13
CA ALA A 18 27.50 -3.46 -29.88
C ALA A 18 26.95 -3.64 -28.45
N PRO A 19 26.82 -2.56 -27.66
CA PRO A 19 26.17 -2.66 -26.36
C PRO A 19 24.71 -3.06 -26.59
N THR A 20 24.35 -4.24 -26.11
CA THR A 20 22.96 -4.69 -26.00
C THR A 20 22.25 -3.76 -25.01
N ARG A 21 21.55 -2.75 -25.53
CA ARG A 21 20.51 -2.07 -24.76
C ARG A 21 19.51 -3.15 -24.36
N SER A 22 19.46 -3.50 -23.08
CA SER A 22 18.34 -4.23 -22.52
C SER A 22 17.07 -3.47 -22.90
N ALA A 23 16.31 -4.04 -23.84
CA ALA A 23 14.95 -3.62 -24.07
C ALA A 23 14.20 -3.92 -22.77
N HIS A 24 14.06 -2.92 -21.90
CA HIS A 24 12.89 -2.87 -21.05
C HIS A 24 11.72 -3.04 -22.01
N ALA A 25 11.01 -4.17 -21.91
CA ALA A 25 9.77 -4.34 -22.62
C ALA A 25 8.96 -3.08 -22.32
N ALA A 26 8.75 -2.24 -23.34
CA ALA A 26 7.95 -1.05 -23.21
C ALA A 26 6.55 -1.56 -22.86
N GLU A 27 6.21 -1.49 -21.58
CA GLU A 27 4.86 -1.68 -21.10
C GLU A 27 3.96 -0.82 -21.98
N SER A 28 2.85 -1.39 -22.48
CA SER A 28 2.09 -0.72 -23.52
C SER A 28 1.70 0.68 -23.06
N ALA A 29 1.91 1.69 -23.92
CA ALA A 29 1.52 3.08 -23.68
C ALA A 29 0.00 3.25 -23.39
N ARG A 30 -0.74 2.15 -23.54
CA ARG A 30 -2.17 2.01 -23.27
C ARG A 30 -2.40 0.86 -22.30
N PHE A 31 -3.07 1.16 -21.21
CA PHE A 31 -3.54 0.18 -20.24
C PHE A 31 -4.85 0.67 -19.64
N ALA A 32 -5.56 -0.19 -18.92
CA ALA A 32 -6.71 0.23 -18.14
C ALA A 32 -6.56 -0.23 -16.69
N PHE A 33 -7.26 0.45 -15.79
CA PHE A 33 -7.39 0.00 -14.41
C PHE A 33 -8.82 0.22 -13.93
N ALA A 34 -9.20 -0.54 -12.91
CA ALA A 34 -10.51 -0.42 -12.27
C ALA A 34 -10.37 0.18 -10.87
N VAL A 35 -11.35 0.97 -10.47
CA VAL A 35 -11.52 1.42 -9.08
C VAL A 35 -12.88 0.94 -8.58
N ILE A 36 -12.84 0.21 -7.47
CA ILE A 36 -14.00 -0.23 -6.69
C ILE A 36 -13.88 0.34 -5.28
N GLY A 37 -14.98 0.53 -4.59
CA GLY A 37 -14.98 1.00 -3.21
C GLY A 37 -16.38 0.88 -2.64
N ASN A 38 -16.50 0.63 -1.34
CA ASN A 38 -17.79 0.35 -0.68
C ASN A 38 -18.57 -0.82 -1.31
N ALA A 39 -17.89 -1.77 -1.96
CA ALA A 39 -18.53 -2.87 -2.69
C ALA A 39 -19.16 -3.93 -1.77
N ILE A 40 -18.79 -3.90 -0.48
CA ILE A 40 -19.22 -4.85 0.53
C ILE A 40 -19.93 -4.07 1.65
N GLY A 41 -21.25 -4.12 1.66
CA GLY A 41 -22.08 -3.51 2.70
C GLY A 41 -22.47 -4.47 3.83
N SER A 42 -22.23 -5.77 3.64
CA SER A 42 -22.59 -6.84 4.55
C SER A 42 -21.97 -8.16 4.13
N GLN A 43 -22.16 -9.21 4.94
CA GLN A 43 -21.80 -10.58 4.55
C GLN A 43 -22.58 -11.09 3.32
N ASN A 44 -23.77 -10.57 3.02
CA ASN A 44 -24.51 -11.03 1.84
C ASN A 44 -23.91 -10.52 0.51
N ASP A 45 -23.06 -9.49 0.59
CA ASP A 45 -22.48 -8.85 -0.59
C ASP A 45 -21.18 -9.50 -1.05
N GLU A 46 -20.55 -10.41 -0.27
CA GLU A 46 -19.23 -10.96 -0.66
C GLU A 46 -19.29 -11.77 -1.96
N ALA A 47 -20.37 -12.51 -2.21
CA ALA A 47 -20.53 -13.22 -3.48
C ALA A 47 -20.68 -12.25 -4.67
N ALA A 48 -21.36 -11.12 -4.48
CA ALA A 48 -21.49 -10.07 -5.48
C ALA A 48 -20.16 -9.36 -5.72
N ALA A 49 -19.42 -9.03 -4.66
CA ALA A 49 -18.09 -8.43 -4.73
C ALA A 49 -17.06 -9.34 -5.41
N GLN A 50 -17.07 -10.65 -5.11
CA GLN A 50 -16.23 -11.61 -5.83
C GLN A 50 -16.60 -11.65 -7.32
N LYS A 51 -17.90 -11.69 -7.66
CA LYS A 51 -18.37 -11.66 -9.05
C LYS A 51 -17.95 -10.37 -9.76
N LEU A 52 -17.95 -9.22 -9.07
CA LEU A 52 -17.48 -7.94 -9.55
C LEU A 52 -15.98 -7.99 -9.89
N ILE A 53 -15.14 -8.41 -8.95
CA ILE A 53 -13.70 -8.56 -9.14
C ILE A 53 -13.39 -9.53 -10.29
N ASP A 54 -14.10 -10.66 -10.34
CA ASP A 54 -13.96 -11.64 -11.42
C ASP A 54 -14.37 -11.05 -12.78
N ALA A 55 -15.42 -10.23 -12.83
CA ALA A 55 -15.89 -9.60 -14.06
C ALA A 55 -14.86 -8.61 -14.60
N ILE A 56 -14.24 -7.82 -13.71
CA ILE A 56 -13.14 -6.92 -14.04
C ILE A 56 -11.96 -7.72 -14.60
N GLY A 57 -11.57 -8.80 -13.91
CA GLY A 57 -10.46 -9.68 -14.30
C GLY A 57 -10.64 -10.47 -15.60
N ARG A 58 -11.78 -10.34 -16.30
CA ARG A 58 -11.99 -10.94 -17.63
C ARG A 58 -11.53 -10.03 -18.77
N ASP A 59 -11.36 -8.72 -18.55
CA ASP A 59 -10.81 -7.82 -19.55
C ASP A 59 -9.28 -7.84 -19.46
N PRO A 60 -8.55 -8.40 -20.44
CA PRO A 60 -7.09 -8.51 -20.40
C PRO A 60 -6.37 -7.15 -20.47
N ARG A 61 -7.10 -6.05 -20.72
CA ARG A 61 -6.54 -4.69 -20.71
C ARG A 61 -6.47 -4.09 -19.31
N ILE A 62 -7.15 -4.68 -18.32
CA ILE A 62 -7.09 -4.24 -16.93
C ILE A 62 -5.77 -4.73 -16.32
N SER A 63 -4.84 -3.80 -16.10
CA SER A 63 -3.54 -4.10 -15.49
C SER A 63 -3.64 -4.34 -13.99
N PHE A 64 -4.53 -3.62 -13.30
CA PHE A 64 -4.76 -3.75 -11.86
C PHE A 64 -6.12 -3.18 -11.45
N VAL A 65 -6.52 -3.53 -10.22
CA VAL A 65 -7.71 -3.03 -9.53
C VAL A 65 -7.28 -2.28 -8.29
N VAL A 66 -7.92 -1.15 -8.01
CA VAL A 66 -7.81 -0.45 -6.72
C VAL A 66 -9.11 -0.66 -5.96
N TYR A 67 -9.03 -1.28 -4.79
CA TYR A 67 -10.12 -1.35 -3.82
C TYR A 67 -9.95 -0.20 -2.83
N ASP A 68 -10.67 0.89 -3.07
CA ASP A 68 -10.59 2.15 -2.33
C ASP A 68 -11.53 2.15 -1.12
N GLY A 69 -11.15 1.33 -0.14
CA GLY A 69 -11.64 1.33 1.23
C GLY A 69 -13.03 0.79 1.49
N ASN A 70 -13.31 0.70 2.79
CA ASN A 70 -14.50 0.13 3.39
C ASN A 70 -14.73 -1.32 2.94
N LEU A 71 -13.74 -2.15 3.28
CA LEU A 71 -13.77 -3.61 3.19
C LEU A 71 -14.88 -4.23 4.06
N LYS A 72 -15.40 -3.44 5.00
CA LYS A 72 -16.60 -3.74 5.78
C LYS A 72 -17.51 -2.52 5.91
N ALA A 73 -18.77 -2.78 6.27
CA ALA A 73 -19.71 -1.72 6.59
C ALA A 73 -19.47 -1.09 7.99
N ALA A 74 -20.07 0.08 8.19
CA ALA A 74 -20.06 0.78 9.48
C ALA A 74 -20.61 -0.08 10.63
N GLY A 75 -21.64 -0.87 10.36
CA GLY A 75 -22.33 -1.72 11.34
C GLY A 75 -21.76 -3.13 11.51
N GLU A 76 -20.72 -3.49 10.75
CA GLU A 76 -20.04 -4.77 10.94
C GLU A 76 -18.94 -4.65 11.99
N PRO A 77 -18.79 -5.65 12.89
CA PRO A 77 -17.75 -5.64 13.91
C PRO A 77 -16.35 -5.71 13.31
N CYS A 78 -15.38 -4.99 13.89
CA CYS A 78 -13.98 -5.02 13.48
C CYS A 78 -13.23 -6.27 13.98
N GLY A 79 -13.86 -7.44 13.90
CA GLY A 79 -13.31 -8.71 14.37
C GLY A 79 -12.35 -9.35 13.36
N ASP A 80 -11.34 -10.05 13.86
CA ASP A 80 -10.26 -10.66 13.06
C ASP A 80 -10.80 -11.58 11.96
N ALA A 81 -11.77 -12.45 12.30
CA ALA A 81 -12.38 -13.39 11.37
C ALA A 81 -13.19 -12.71 10.23
N LEU A 82 -13.59 -11.45 10.40
CA LEU A 82 -14.13 -10.67 9.30
C LEU A 82 -13.00 -10.26 8.37
N TYR A 83 -11.94 -9.62 8.89
CA TYR A 83 -10.82 -9.17 8.06
C TYR A 83 -10.13 -10.32 7.32
N GLU A 84 -9.91 -11.48 7.96
CA GLU A 84 -9.31 -12.65 7.32
C GLU A 84 -10.14 -13.12 6.10
N ARG A 85 -11.47 -13.22 6.27
CA ARG A 85 -12.39 -13.60 5.19
C ARG A 85 -12.37 -12.60 4.04
N ARG A 86 -12.37 -11.32 4.36
CA ARG A 86 -12.37 -10.24 3.35
C ARG A 86 -11.02 -10.13 2.66
N HIS A 87 -9.92 -10.36 3.36
CA HIS A 87 -8.58 -10.46 2.79
C HIS A 87 -8.52 -11.62 1.79
N ALA A 88 -9.01 -12.81 2.15
CA ALA A 88 -9.07 -13.95 1.24
C ALA A 88 -9.88 -13.66 -0.04
N LEU A 89 -10.97 -12.90 0.06
CA LEU A 89 -11.75 -12.44 -1.10
C LEU A 89 -10.91 -11.55 -2.02
N LEU A 90 -10.17 -10.59 -1.46
CA LEU A 90 -9.29 -9.72 -2.25
C LEU A 90 -8.14 -10.49 -2.90
N GLU A 91 -7.55 -11.46 -2.18
CA GLU A 91 -6.48 -12.33 -2.71
C GLU A 91 -6.95 -13.24 -3.84
N ALA A 92 -8.23 -13.60 -3.88
CA ALA A 92 -8.81 -14.35 -4.99
C ALA A 92 -8.91 -13.53 -6.30
N SER A 93 -8.62 -12.22 -6.27
CA SER A 93 -8.59 -11.38 -7.47
C SER A 93 -7.62 -11.94 -8.51
N ARG A 94 -8.10 -12.12 -9.74
CA ARG A 94 -7.23 -12.49 -10.88
C ARG A 94 -6.22 -11.40 -11.23
N PRO A 95 -6.62 -10.14 -11.50
CA PRO A 95 -5.66 -9.06 -11.68
C PRO A 95 -5.01 -8.69 -10.33
N ALA A 96 -3.86 -8.02 -10.39
CA ALA A 96 -3.29 -7.34 -9.23
C ALA A 96 -4.34 -6.45 -8.55
N LEU A 97 -4.41 -6.49 -7.23
CA LEU A 97 -5.34 -5.67 -6.45
C LEU A 97 -4.59 -4.88 -5.38
N VAL A 98 -4.73 -3.56 -5.41
CA VAL A 98 -4.20 -2.64 -4.40
C VAL A 98 -5.35 -2.20 -3.50
N PHE A 99 -5.26 -2.50 -2.21
CA PHE A 99 -6.23 -2.07 -1.21
C PHE A 99 -5.80 -0.76 -0.56
N VAL A 100 -6.73 0.21 -0.48
CA VAL A 100 -6.56 1.47 0.26
C VAL A 100 -7.48 1.41 1.49
N PRO A 101 -6.99 1.61 2.72
CA PRO A 101 -7.85 1.54 3.89
C PRO A 101 -8.83 2.72 3.94
N GLY A 102 -10.09 2.42 4.26
CA GLY A 102 -11.16 3.39 4.46
C GLY A 102 -11.51 3.65 5.92
N GLN A 103 -12.45 4.58 6.13
CA GLN A 103 -12.97 4.96 7.44
C GLN A 103 -13.48 3.75 8.25
N HIS A 104 -14.26 2.88 7.63
CA HIS A 104 -14.88 1.75 8.33
C HIS A 104 -13.91 0.61 8.58
N ASP A 105 -12.75 0.61 7.94
CA ASP A 105 -11.77 -0.47 8.10
C ASP A 105 -11.02 -0.37 9.42
N TRP A 106 -10.92 0.82 10.02
CA TRP A 106 -10.23 1.01 11.29
C TRP A 106 -10.75 2.20 12.11
N SER A 107 -10.98 3.35 11.47
CA SER A 107 -11.13 4.63 12.20
C SER A 107 -12.46 4.76 12.96
N THR A 108 -13.51 4.05 12.52
CA THR A 108 -14.81 3.98 13.23
C THR A 108 -15.00 2.72 14.09
N CYS A 109 -13.95 1.93 14.30
CA CYS A 109 -14.05 0.67 15.05
C CYS A 109 -14.42 0.85 16.54
N SER A 110 -14.22 2.05 17.09
CA SER A 110 -14.62 2.41 18.45
C SER A 110 -16.13 2.50 18.64
N SER A 111 -16.93 2.50 17.56
CA SER A 111 -18.38 2.50 17.66
C SER A 111 -18.91 1.19 18.27
N ALA A 112 -19.97 1.27 19.05
CA ALA A 112 -20.60 0.08 19.64
C ALA A 112 -21.08 -0.91 18.57
N ALA A 113 -21.58 -0.41 17.44
CA ALA A 113 -22.00 -1.25 16.30
C ALA A 113 -20.81 -1.96 15.64
N SER A 114 -19.61 -1.38 15.69
CA SER A 114 -18.38 -1.99 15.19
C SER A 114 -17.64 -2.84 16.23
N GLY A 115 -18.23 -3.08 17.40
CA GLY A 115 -17.64 -3.91 18.46
C GLY A 115 -16.73 -3.18 19.46
N ALA A 116 -16.69 -1.84 19.41
CA ALA A 116 -15.95 -1.00 20.36
C ALA A 116 -14.45 -1.33 20.47
N TYR A 117 -13.82 -1.69 19.35
CA TYR A 117 -12.38 -1.92 19.27
C TYR A 117 -11.60 -0.61 19.29
N ASP A 118 -10.33 -0.65 19.68
CA ASP A 118 -9.42 0.49 19.53
C ASP A 118 -9.08 0.71 18.05
N PRO A 119 -9.34 1.90 17.47
CA PRO A 119 -9.08 2.16 16.06
C PRO A 119 -7.62 1.98 15.64
N VAL A 120 -6.66 2.38 16.47
CA VAL A 120 -5.23 2.34 16.14
C VAL A 120 -4.73 0.90 16.15
N GLU A 121 -5.19 0.12 17.12
CA GLU A 121 -4.92 -1.31 17.18
C GLU A 121 -5.50 -2.05 15.97
N ARG A 122 -6.72 -1.69 15.51
CA ARG A 122 -7.28 -2.24 14.26
C ARG A 122 -6.49 -1.82 13.02
N LEU A 123 -5.97 -0.59 12.96
CA LEU A 123 -5.07 -0.17 11.88
C LEU A 123 -3.77 -0.98 11.89
N ASP A 124 -3.22 -1.26 13.08
CA ASP A 124 -2.02 -2.08 13.23
C ASP A 124 -2.26 -3.54 12.82
N LEU A 125 -3.46 -4.09 13.07
CA LEU A 125 -3.86 -5.39 12.53
C LEU A 125 -3.81 -5.41 11.00
N LEU A 126 -4.36 -4.39 10.32
CA LEU A 126 -4.29 -4.29 8.86
C LEU A 126 -2.84 -4.19 8.36
N ARG A 127 -1.97 -3.45 9.07
CA ARG A 127 -0.53 -3.33 8.75
C ARG A 127 0.24 -4.64 8.88
N GLN A 128 -0.19 -5.50 9.80
CA GLN A 128 0.42 -6.81 10.05
C GLN A 128 -0.12 -7.90 9.13
N THR A 129 -1.33 -7.71 8.59
CA THR A 129 -2.01 -8.68 7.72
C THR A 129 -1.98 -8.24 6.26
N ILE A 130 -2.94 -7.41 5.84
CA ILE A 130 -3.18 -7.02 4.45
C ILE A 130 -2.02 -6.21 3.85
N PHE A 131 -1.30 -5.42 4.67
CA PHE A 131 -0.21 -4.56 4.18
C PHE A 131 1.19 -5.09 4.48
N SER A 132 1.32 -6.38 4.81
CA SER A 132 2.59 -6.96 5.24
C SER A 132 3.61 -7.14 4.11
N ASP A 133 3.15 -7.54 2.92
CA ASP A 133 4.02 -7.93 1.80
C ASP A 133 4.41 -6.76 0.89
N PRO A 134 5.60 -6.76 0.25
CA PRO A 134 6.01 -5.74 -0.72
C PRO A 134 5.29 -5.86 -2.07
N SER A 135 4.36 -6.81 -2.23
CA SER A 135 3.54 -6.98 -3.43
C SER A 135 2.09 -6.58 -3.19
N SER A 136 1.36 -6.31 -4.27
CA SER A 136 -0.10 -6.16 -4.21
C SER A 136 -0.79 -7.50 -3.87
N LEU A 137 -2.08 -7.43 -3.55
CA LEU A 137 -2.93 -8.61 -3.40
C LEU A 137 -3.24 -9.22 -4.78
N GLY A 138 -3.80 -10.42 -4.78
CA GLY A 138 -4.32 -11.08 -5.98
C GLY A 138 -3.36 -12.12 -6.57
N GLN A 139 -3.85 -12.89 -7.53
CA GLN A 139 -3.17 -14.03 -8.14
C GLN A 139 -2.08 -13.62 -9.15
N ASN A 140 -2.09 -12.38 -9.63
CA ASN A 140 -1.04 -11.81 -10.49
C ASN A 140 -0.54 -10.50 -9.88
N PRO A 141 0.18 -10.55 -8.75
CA PRO A 141 0.50 -9.36 -7.99
C PRO A 141 1.58 -8.52 -8.68
N LEU A 142 1.52 -7.20 -8.46
CA LEU A 142 2.56 -6.26 -8.88
C LEU A 142 3.44 -5.84 -7.71
N SER A 143 4.67 -5.43 -7.99
CA SER A 143 5.57 -4.92 -6.95
C SER A 143 5.15 -3.53 -6.49
N LEU A 144 5.10 -3.33 -5.18
CA LEU A 144 4.77 -2.06 -4.54
C LEU A 144 6.01 -1.52 -3.83
N THR A 145 6.32 -0.24 -4.02
CA THR A 145 7.22 0.48 -3.10
C THR A 145 6.40 1.00 -1.94
N ARG A 146 6.78 0.68 -0.72
CA ARG A 146 6.05 1.13 0.49
C ARG A 146 6.74 2.30 1.15
N GLU A 147 5.97 3.18 1.79
CA GLU A 147 6.52 4.25 2.61
C GLU A 147 7.37 3.69 3.77
N SER A 148 6.98 2.53 4.30
CA SER A 148 7.68 1.81 5.36
C SER A 148 9.12 1.38 5.04
N GLU A 149 9.54 1.44 3.77
CA GLU A 149 10.94 1.26 3.38
C GLU A 149 11.82 2.42 3.85
N VAL A 150 11.24 3.60 4.08
CA VAL A 150 11.93 4.75 4.65
C VAL A 150 12.06 4.56 6.16
N PRO A 151 13.28 4.54 6.74
CA PRO A 151 13.49 4.18 8.15
C PRO A 151 12.66 4.97 9.16
N ARG A 152 12.38 6.25 8.89
CA ARG A 152 11.56 7.13 9.74
C ARG A 152 10.07 6.76 9.71
N PHE A 153 9.60 6.13 8.64
CA PHE A 153 8.18 5.86 8.38
C PHE A 153 7.86 4.35 8.35
N ARG A 154 8.71 3.50 8.95
CA ARG A 154 8.51 2.04 9.07
C ARG A 154 7.09 1.60 9.48
N PRO A 155 6.36 2.31 10.37
CA PRO A 155 4.99 1.94 10.72
C PRO A 155 3.97 2.08 9.58
N TYR A 156 4.21 2.96 8.60
CA TYR A 156 3.23 3.33 7.57
C TYR A 156 3.31 2.37 6.37
N ARG A 157 2.84 1.14 6.58
CA ARG A 157 2.87 0.09 5.55
C ARG A 157 1.76 0.26 4.51
N GLU A 158 0.64 0.83 4.90
CA GLU A 158 -0.54 1.10 4.05
C GLU A 158 -0.26 1.99 2.83
N ASN A 159 0.79 2.82 2.90
CA ASN A 159 1.08 3.84 1.90
C ASN A 159 2.03 3.25 0.86
N VAL A 160 1.57 3.19 -0.38
CA VAL A 160 2.28 2.51 -1.46
C VAL A 160 2.34 3.34 -2.72
N ARG A 161 3.31 3.01 -3.57
CA ARG A 161 3.51 3.61 -4.88
C ARG A 161 3.96 2.53 -5.85
N TRP A 162 3.44 2.60 -7.07
CA TRP A 162 3.87 1.77 -8.19
C TRP A 162 3.84 2.58 -9.48
N GLN A 163 4.31 1.98 -10.57
CA GLN A 163 4.33 2.59 -11.88
C GLN A 163 3.72 1.60 -12.88
N ALA A 164 2.87 2.11 -13.76
CA ALA A 164 2.40 1.38 -14.94
C ALA A 164 2.51 2.32 -16.15
N GLY A 165 3.27 1.88 -17.16
CA GLY A 165 3.71 2.73 -18.26
C GLY A 165 4.42 4.00 -17.75
N ASP A 166 4.03 5.15 -18.30
CA ASP A 166 4.56 6.46 -17.90
C ASP A 166 3.77 7.10 -16.73
N THR A 167 2.95 6.35 -15.99
CA THR A 167 2.13 6.91 -14.90
C THR A 167 2.57 6.38 -13.55
N VAL A 168 2.76 7.29 -12.59
CA VAL A 168 3.04 6.95 -11.20
C VAL A 168 1.73 6.93 -10.42
N PHE A 169 1.50 5.84 -9.70
CA PHE A 169 0.32 5.66 -8.86
C PHE A 169 0.72 5.69 -7.40
N VAL A 170 -0.10 6.32 -6.57
CA VAL A 170 0.09 6.46 -5.13
C VAL A 170 -1.21 6.07 -4.45
N ALA A 171 -1.16 5.20 -3.47
CA ALA A 171 -2.27 4.91 -2.58
C ALA A 171 -1.87 5.25 -1.15
N MET A 172 -2.77 5.87 -0.39
CA MET A 172 -2.46 6.29 0.97
C MET A 172 -3.65 6.30 1.91
N ASN A 173 -3.39 6.06 3.19
CA ASN A 173 -4.38 6.10 4.26
C ASN A 173 -4.75 7.54 4.58
N LEU A 174 -5.88 7.96 4.02
CA LEU A 174 -6.54 9.23 4.25
C LEU A 174 -8.04 8.93 4.33
N PRO A 175 -8.52 8.38 5.46
CA PRO A 175 -9.88 7.86 5.57
C PRO A 175 -10.89 9.01 5.60
N ASP A 176 -12.13 8.70 5.23
CA ASP A 176 -13.25 9.61 5.44
C ASP A 176 -13.55 9.82 6.93
N GLY A 177 -14.45 10.75 7.25
CA GLY A 177 -14.73 11.14 8.63
C GLY A 177 -13.67 12.10 9.17
N ASN A 178 -13.33 13.12 8.38
CA ASN A 178 -12.36 14.17 8.72
C ASN A 178 -10.94 13.63 8.97
N ASN A 179 -10.50 12.62 8.19
CA ASN A 179 -9.17 12.03 8.31
C ASN A 179 -8.86 11.54 9.73
N HIS A 180 -9.87 11.03 10.47
CA HIS A 180 -9.73 10.64 11.88
C HIS A 180 -9.17 11.74 12.80
N TYR A 181 -9.41 13.01 12.50
CA TYR A 181 -9.07 14.09 13.42
C TYR A 181 -10.01 14.08 14.64
N LEU A 182 -9.47 13.94 15.86
CA LEU A 182 -10.25 13.96 17.09
C LEU A 182 -10.26 15.35 17.73
N THR A 183 -11.46 15.81 18.12
CA THR A 183 -11.63 17.07 18.86
C THR A 183 -11.65 16.79 20.36
N ALA A 184 -10.60 16.11 20.86
CA ALA A 184 -10.43 15.79 22.27
C ALA A 184 -9.36 16.68 22.92
N GLY A 185 -9.46 16.89 24.24
CA GLY A 185 -8.44 17.59 25.02
C GLY A 185 -7.20 16.72 25.21
N GLY A 186 -6.39 16.55 24.16
CA GLY A 186 -5.20 15.72 24.14
C GLY A 186 -4.49 15.75 22.79
N ARG A 187 -3.31 15.11 22.71
CA ARG A 187 -2.57 15.00 21.46
C ARG A 187 -3.29 14.04 20.50
N ASN A 188 -3.42 14.44 19.24
CA ASN A 188 -3.91 13.60 18.16
C ASN A 188 -2.75 12.79 17.56
N GLY A 189 -2.06 11.98 18.38
CA GLY A 189 -0.75 11.41 18.02
C GLY A 189 -0.76 10.63 16.69
N GLU A 190 -1.76 9.76 16.53
CA GLU A 190 -1.97 8.98 15.31
C GLU A 190 -2.13 9.90 14.07
N PHE A 191 -3.10 10.83 14.10
CA PHE A 191 -3.36 11.76 13.00
C PHE A 191 -2.16 12.68 12.70
N GLU A 192 -1.55 13.27 13.72
CA GLU A 192 -0.42 14.21 13.57
C GLU A 192 0.78 13.53 12.91
N ASP A 193 1.12 12.32 13.36
CA ASP A 193 2.25 11.57 12.83
C ASP A 193 1.94 11.06 11.40
N ARG A 194 0.70 10.58 11.14
CA ARG A 194 0.25 10.17 9.79
C ARG A 194 0.27 11.34 8.81
N VAL A 195 -0.12 12.55 9.22
CA VAL A 195 -0.06 13.74 8.37
C VAL A 195 1.36 14.04 7.91
N ILE A 196 2.35 13.87 8.79
CA ILE A 196 3.77 14.06 8.45
C ILE A 196 4.23 12.99 7.45
N ALA A 197 3.88 11.73 7.68
CA ALA A 197 4.18 10.61 6.77
C ALA A 197 3.56 10.86 5.38
N ASN A 198 2.23 11.02 5.32
CA ASN A 198 1.50 11.29 4.08
C ASN A 198 2.07 12.48 3.30
N GLY A 199 2.43 13.57 3.97
CA GLY A 199 3.06 14.74 3.34
C GLY A 199 4.43 14.42 2.72
N PHE A 200 5.27 13.68 3.44
CA PHE A 200 6.56 13.20 2.93
C PHE A 200 6.37 12.26 1.74
N TRP A 201 5.41 11.34 1.80
CA TRP A 201 5.13 10.39 0.73
C TRP A 201 4.76 11.06 -0.59
N LEU A 202 3.92 12.10 -0.54
CA LEU A 202 3.55 12.90 -1.70
C LEU A 202 4.74 13.65 -2.31
N GLU A 203 5.57 14.28 -1.47
CA GLU A 203 6.78 14.96 -1.94
C GLU A 203 7.75 13.98 -2.63
N HIS A 204 7.96 12.82 -2.02
CA HIS A 204 8.81 11.78 -2.60
C HIS A 204 8.24 11.19 -3.90
N ALA A 205 6.91 11.08 -4.01
CA ALA A 205 6.25 10.67 -5.25
C ALA A 205 6.45 11.70 -6.37
N ALA A 206 6.37 13.00 -6.07
CA ALA A 206 6.60 14.08 -7.03
C ALA A 206 8.03 14.04 -7.60
N GLU A 207 9.02 13.94 -6.72
CA GLU A 207 10.44 13.87 -7.10
C GLU A 207 10.75 12.61 -7.91
N TYR A 208 10.17 11.48 -7.53
CA TYR A 208 10.31 10.24 -8.29
C TYR A 208 9.68 10.34 -9.69
N ALA A 209 8.45 10.85 -9.78
CA ALA A 209 7.76 11.04 -11.05
C ALA A 209 8.55 11.95 -11.99
N LYS A 210 9.11 13.06 -11.46
CA LYS A 210 9.99 13.96 -12.19
C LYS A 210 11.25 13.25 -12.70
N ARG A 211 11.95 12.49 -11.85
CA ARG A 211 13.17 11.76 -12.22
C ARG A 211 12.92 10.67 -13.26
N ARG A 212 11.72 10.08 -13.26
CA ARG A 212 11.31 9.05 -14.24
C ARG A 212 10.66 9.62 -15.49
N ASN A 213 10.57 10.95 -15.62
CA ASN A 213 9.85 11.62 -16.71
C ASN A 213 8.42 11.07 -16.86
N ALA A 214 7.76 10.79 -15.74
CA ALA A 214 6.38 10.32 -15.74
C ALA A 214 5.46 11.38 -16.38
N ARG A 215 4.46 10.92 -17.10
CA ARG A 215 3.47 11.75 -17.78
C ARG A 215 2.30 12.13 -16.88
N ALA A 216 2.06 11.39 -15.80
CA ALA A 216 0.99 11.69 -14.84
C ALA A 216 1.28 11.08 -13.46
N ILE A 217 0.64 11.64 -12.44
CA ILE A 217 0.51 11.04 -11.11
C ILE A 217 -0.97 10.79 -10.83
N VAL A 218 -1.31 9.63 -10.29
CA VAL A 218 -2.68 9.31 -9.81
C VAL A 218 -2.59 8.92 -8.35
N ILE A 219 -3.38 9.59 -7.51
CA ILE A 219 -3.39 9.43 -6.05
C ILE A 219 -4.76 8.88 -5.65
N PHE A 220 -4.78 7.79 -4.90
CA PHE A 220 -5.98 7.17 -4.35
C PHE A 220 -6.05 7.40 -2.85
N VAL A 221 -7.20 7.92 -2.40
CA VAL A 221 -7.52 8.19 -1.00
C VAL A 221 -9.00 7.93 -0.78
N GLN A 222 -9.38 7.30 0.33
CA GLN A 222 -10.80 6.97 0.53
C GLN A 222 -11.65 8.20 0.90
N GLY A 223 -11.14 9.10 1.75
CA GLY A 223 -11.87 10.26 2.23
C GLY A 223 -11.90 11.42 1.23
N ASN A 224 -12.99 12.21 1.24
CA ASN A 224 -13.12 13.41 0.41
C ASN A 224 -12.34 14.60 1.02
N PRO A 225 -11.21 15.03 0.43
CA PRO A 225 -10.37 16.09 0.99
C PRO A 225 -11.01 17.49 0.99
N TRP A 226 -12.16 17.66 0.32
CA TRP A 226 -12.91 18.91 0.22
C TRP A 226 -14.28 18.84 0.93
N ALA A 227 -14.51 17.81 1.76
CA ALA A 227 -15.77 17.61 2.47
C ALA A 227 -16.15 18.82 3.36
N THR A 228 -15.19 19.41 4.06
CA THR A 228 -15.41 20.57 4.93
C THR A 228 -15.92 21.78 4.14
N GLU A 229 -15.28 22.11 3.01
CA GLU A 229 -15.71 23.21 2.15
C GLU A 229 -17.10 22.99 1.54
N ARG A 230 -17.44 21.74 1.20
CA ARG A 230 -18.77 21.38 0.72
C ARG A 230 -19.82 21.58 1.80
N ARG A 231 -19.55 21.12 3.03
CA ARG A 231 -20.44 21.30 4.18
C ARG A 231 -20.68 22.79 4.45
N GLU A 232 -19.61 23.59 4.53
CA GLU A 232 -19.71 25.04 4.76
C GLU A 232 -20.55 25.75 3.68
N ARG A 233 -20.37 25.41 2.41
CA ARG A 233 -21.20 25.97 1.31
C ARG A 233 -22.67 25.58 1.39
N SER A 234 -22.98 24.39 1.89
CA SER A 234 -24.37 23.92 2.03
C SER A 234 -25.12 24.55 3.21
N GLU A 235 -24.40 25.07 4.20
CA GLU A 235 -24.98 25.66 5.41
C GLU A 235 -25.43 27.11 5.18
N ARG A 236 -26.71 27.32 4.85
CA ARG A 236 -27.33 28.65 4.62
C ARG A 236 -27.19 29.65 5.77
N PHE A 237 -26.95 29.19 6.98
CA PHE A 237 -26.90 30.01 8.21
C PHE A 237 -25.60 29.80 9.00
N GLY A 238 -24.49 29.44 8.35
CA GLY A 238 -23.19 29.24 9.03
C GLY A 238 -22.72 30.44 9.87
N TRP A 239 -23.16 31.66 9.52
CA TRP A 239 -22.90 32.91 10.25
C TRP A 239 -23.63 33.04 11.59
N LEU A 240 -24.67 32.23 11.85
CA LEU A 240 -25.41 32.19 13.12
C LEU A 240 -24.81 31.21 14.13
N ARG A 241 -23.77 30.45 13.75
CA ARG A 241 -22.99 29.64 14.69
C ARG A 241 -21.89 30.50 15.30
N PHE A 242 -22.15 31.04 16.50
CA PHE A 242 -21.15 31.70 17.35
C PHE A 242 -20.14 30.70 17.99
N GLY A 243 -19.97 29.52 17.39
CA GLY A 243 -19.14 28.43 17.90
C GLY A 243 -17.98 28.11 16.95
N HIS A 244 -16.88 27.61 17.53
CA HIS A 244 -15.64 27.24 16.83
C HIS A 244 -15.92 26.44 15.56
N ARG A 245 -15.37 26.90 14.42
CA ARG A 245 -15.35 26.08 13.20
C ARG A 245 -14.56 24.81 13.50
N PRO A 246 -15.11 23.61 13.24
CA PRO A 246 -14.36 22.38 13.45
C PRO A 246 -13.10 22.40 12.57
N ARG A 247 -11.98 21.92 13.11
CA ARG A 247 -10.72 21.86 12.35
C ARG A 247 -10.92 20.93 11.16
N ASP A 248 -10.46 21.39 10.02
CA ASP A 248 -10.39 20.60 8.80
C ASP A 248 -9.18 19.67 8.84
N GLY A 249 -9.43 18.36 8.96
CA GLY A 249 -8.41 17.31 9.01
C GLY A 249 -7.70 17.03 7.68
N TYR A 250 -8.13 17.68 6.59
CA TYR A 250 -7.54 17.52 5.25
C TYR A 250 -6.73 18.75 4.79
N VAL A 251 -6.56 19.77 5.64
CA VAL A 251 -5.86 21.01 5.25
C VAL A 251 -4.38 20.75 4.93
N GLU A 252 -3.70 19.93 5.72
CA GLU A 252 -2.30 19.58 5.51
C GLU A 252 -2.09 18.71 4.26
N PHE A 253 -3.05 17.84 3.96
CA PHE A 253 -3.06 17.06 2.72
C PHE A 253 -3.19 17.98 1.49
N ARG A 254 -4.15 18.92 1.49
CA ARG A 254 -4.30 19.90 0.38
C ARG A 254 -3.06 20.77 0.20
N ARG A 255 -2.39 21.17 1.28
CA ARG A 255 -1.09 21.88 1.20
C ARG A 255 0.00 21.01 0.58
N SER A 256 0.06 19.74 0.96
CA SER A 256 1.02 18.78 0.40
C SER A 256 0.75 18.50 -1.09
N LEU A 257 -0.52 18.42 -1.50
CA LEU A 257 -0.90 18.36 -2.91
C LEU A 257 -0.49 19.61 -3.69
N ALA A 258 -0.67 20.80 -3.11
CA ALA A 258 -0.24 22.05 -3.74
C ALA A 258 1.29 22.09 -3.93
N LYS A 259 2.06 21.55 -2.98
CA LYS A 259 3.52 21.40 -3.11
C LYS A 259 3.89 20.38 -4.19
N LEU A 260 3.26 19.20 -4.18
CA LEU A 260 3.45 18.18 -5.22
C LEU A 260 3.20 18.75 -6.62
N ALA A 261 2.13 19.53 -6.78
CA ALA A 261 1.76 20.16 -8.04
C ALA A 261 2.73 21.26 -8.50
N GLN A 262 3.54 21.82 -7.60
CA GLN A 262 4.62 22.76 -7.96
C GLN A 262 5.91 22.01 -8.34
N THR A 263 6.13 20.83 -7.77
CA THR A 263 7.31 20.00 -8.07
C THR A 263 7.14 19.21 -9.37
N PHE A 264 5.92 18.78 -9.68
CA PHE A 264 5.59 17.99 -10.86
C PHE A 264 4.63 18.75 -11.78
N ASP A 265 5.14 19.19 -12.94
CA ASP A 265 4.39 19.99 -13.91
C ASP A 265 3.31 19.19 -14.68
N GLY A 266 3.34 17.86 -14.60
CA GLY A 266 2.36 17.00 -15.27
C GLY A 266 0.99 16.96 -14.57
N PRO A 267 -0.02 16.35 -15.21
CA PRO A 267 -1.32 16.10 -14.60
C PRO A 267 -1.23 15.25 -13.34
N VAL A 268 -1.90 15.71 -12.29
CA VAL A 268 -2.07 15.02 -11.02
C VAL A 268 -3.56 14.74 -10.83
N LEU A 269 -3.91 13.48 -10.70
CA LEU A 269 -5.27 13.07 -10.38
C LEU A 269 -5.39 12.68 -8.91
N VAL A 270 -6.47 13.11 -8.27
CA VAL A 270 -6.85 12.64 -6.93
C VAL A 270 -8.19 11.93 -7.06
N VAL A 271 -8.17 10.61 -6.93
CA VAL A 271 -9.34 9.74 -6.96
C VAL A 271 -9.76 9.43 -5.53
N HIS A 272 -11.03 9.64 -5.21
CA HIS A 272 -11.57 9.31 -3.90
C HIS A 272 -13.03 8.87 -3.97
N MET A 273 -13.47 8.16 -2.94
CA MET A 273 -14.89 7.84 -2.74
C MET A 273 -15.64 9.06 -2.17
N ASP A 274 -16.90 9.21 -2.57
CA ASP A 274 -17.81 10.26 -2.11
C ASP A 274 -19.17 9.66 -1.74
N ASP A 275 -19.82 10.23 -0.73
CA ASP A 275 -21.15 9.85 -0.29
C ASP A 275 -22.27 10.60 -1.05
N ALA A 276 -21.89 11.61 -1.84
CA ALA A 276 -22.82 12.40 -2.63
C ALA A 276 -23.45 11.59 -3.77
N LYS A 277 -24.73 11.79 -4.05
CA LYS A 277 -25.38 11.19 -5.23
C LYS A 277 -24.90 11.89 -6.51
N LEU A 278 -24.00 11.26 -7.25
CA LEU A 278 -23.46 11.79 -8.50
C LEU A 278 -24.21 11.22 -9.72
N PRO A 279 -24.75 12.06 -10.63
CA PRO A 279 -25.57 11.58 -11.76
C PRO A 279 -24.88 10.55 -12.66
N ARG A 280 -23.57 10.66 -12.88
CA ARG A 280 -22.81 9.71 -13.70
C ARG A 280 -22.07 8.65 -12.88
N GLY A 281 -22.29 8.61 -11.57
CA GLY A 281 -21.49 7.83 -10.64
C GLY A 281 -20.12 8.42 -10.32
N PHE A 282 -19.77 9.56 -10.93
CA PHE A 282 -18.53 10.29 -10.66
C PHE A 282 -18.65 11.78 -11.07
N GLU A 283 -17.75 12.60 -10.54
CA GLU A 283 -17.57 14.02 -10.84
C GLU A 283 -16.08 14.30 -11.11
N ILE A 284 -15.80 15.19 -12.06
CA ILE A 284 -14.43 15.63 -12.40
C ILE A 284 -14.40 17.15 -12.35
N ASP A 285 -13.53 17.70 -11.52
CA ASP A 285 -13.34 19.13 -11.34
C ASP A 285 -11.92 19.47 -10.84
N GLN A 286 -11.64 20.77 -10.60
CA GLN A 286 -10.34 21.27 -10.13
C GLN A 286 -10.51 22.15 -8.89
N PRO A 287 -10.75 21.55 -7.72
CA PRO A 287 -11.10 22.31 -6.52
C PRO A 287 -9.88 22.81 -5.73
N LEU A 288 -8.68 22.33 -6.03
CA LEU A 288 -7.47 22.73 -5.29
C LEU A 288 -7.09 24.18 -5.59
N LYS A 289 -6.87 24.97 -4.54
CA LYS A 289 -6.45 26.36 -4.61
C LYS A 289 -5.07 26.54 -3.98
N ASN A 290 -4.31 27.50 -4.49
CA ASN A 290 -3.07 27.95 -3.87
C ASN A 290 -3.35 29.00 -2.76
N ASP A 291 -2.29 29.46 -2.10
CA ASP A 291 -2.39 30.44 -1.00
C ASP A 291 -2.98 31.80 -1.44
N LYS A 292 -2.96 32.10 -2.74
CA LYS A 292 -3.57 33.31 -3.32
C LYS A 292 -5.03 33.09 -3.72
N GLY A 293 -5.59 31.91 -3.47
CA GLY A 293 -6.95 31.52 -3.82
C GLY A 293 -7.17 31.14 -5.29
N ALA A 294 -6.11 31.10 -6.10
CA ALA A 294 -6.20 30.70 -7.51
C ALA A 294 -6.17 29.18 -7.64
N THR A 295 -6.96 28.65 -8.59
CA THR A 295 -7.03 27.21 -8.88
C THR A 295 -5.70 26.68 -9.39
N ILE A 296 -5.27 25.54 -8.87
CA ILE A 296 -4.09 24.80 -9.33
C ILE A 296 -4.52 23.88 -10.48
N ALA A 297 -4.27 24.32 -11.72
CA ALA A 297 -4.84 23.74 -12.93
C ALA A 297 -4.30 22.35 -13.31
N ASN A 298 -3.18 21.89 -12.75
CA ASN A 298 -2.64 20.55 -12.99
C ASN A 298 -3.19 19.50 -12.00
N VAL A 299 -3.95 19.90 -10.98
CA VAL A 299 -4.61 18.96 -10.06
C VAL A 299 -6.08 18.82 -10.41
N THR A 300 -6.46 17.61 -10.80
CA THR A 300 -7.84 17.25 -11.12
C THR A 300 -8.36 16.24 -10.09
N ARG A 301 -9.53 16.51 -9.54
CA ARG A 301 -10.24 15.59 -8.64
C ARG A 301 -11.17 14.70 -9.44
N ILE A 302 -11.24 13.43 -9.06
CA ILE A 302 -12.24 12.47 -9.52
C ILE A 302 -12.95 11.95 -8.28
N ALA A 303 -14.13 12.52 -7.98
CA ALA A 303 -14.98 12.04 -6.91
C ALA A 303 -15.84 10.88 -7.44
N VAL A 304 -15.84 9.75 -6.76
CA VAL A 304 -16.52 8.52 -7.18
C VAL A 304 -17.66 8.21 -6.22
N ALA A 305 -18.88 8.12 -6.74
CA ALA A 305 -20.06 7.73 -5.97
C ALA A 305 -20.96 6.85 -6.85
N LEU A 306 -20.58 5.57 -6.95
CA LEU A 306 -21.27 4.58 -7.76
C LEU A 306 -22.71 4.39 -7.27
N ARG A 307 -23.63 4.14 -8.20
CA ARG A 307 -25.06 3.97 -7.85
C ARG A 307 -25.32 2.62 -7.21
N ASP A 308 -24.62 1.60 -7.68
CA ASP A 308 -24.63 0.25 -7.12
C ASP A 308 -23.19 -0.25 -6.97
N PRO A 309 -22.52 0.05 -5.85
CA PRO A 309 -21.13 -0.33 -5.61
C PRO A 309 -20.86 -1.84 -5.63
N ALA A 310 -21.89 -2.68 -5.42
CA ALA A 310 -21.75 -4.13 -5.45
C ALA A 310 -21.67 -4.70 -6.88
N THR A 311 -22.11 -3.93 -7.88
CA THR A 311 -22.14 -4.37 -9.29
C THR A 311 -21.52 -3.39 -10.26
N GLN A 312 -20.99 -2.25 -9.78
CA GLN A 312 -20.37 -1.23 -10.61
C GLN A 312 -18.90 -1.01 -10.24
N TRP A 313 -18.11 -0.59 -11.22
CA TRP A 313 -16.76 -0.08 -11.00
C TRP A 313 -16.49 1.14 -11.89
N LEU A 314 -15.55 1.97 -11.45
CA LEU A 314 -14.96 2.98 -12.30
C LEU A 314 -13.91 2.33 -13.20
N HIS A 315 -14.09 2.43 -14.51
CA HIS A 315 -13.14 2.01 -15.51
C HIS A 315 -12.34 3.21 -15.99
N VAL A 316 -11.02 3.12 -15.95
CA VAL A 316 -10.12 4.16 -16.44
C VAL A 316 -9.24 3.58 -17.54
N ASP A 317 -9.45 4.03 -18.78
CA ASP A 317 -8.54 3.77 -19.89
C ASP A 317 -7.45 4.85 -19.90
N ALA A 318 -6.21 4.43 -19.74
CA ALA A 318 -5.03 5.27 -19.84
C ALA A 318 -4.38 5.15 -21.23
N ASP A 319 -4.24 6.27 -21.91
CA ASP A 319 -3.60 6.39 -23.22
C ASP A 319 -2.84 7.71 -23.26
N MET A 320 -1.57 7.67 -22.86
CA MET A 320 -0.74 8.86 -22.65
C MET A 320 -0.33 9.56 -23.96
N GLU A 321 -0.68 8.98 -25.11
CA GLU A 321 -0.51 9.58 -26.44
C GLU A 321 -1.71 10.47 -26.82
N ARG A 322 -2.85 10.33 -26.13
CA ARG A 322 -4.08 11.09 -26.40
C ARG A 322 -4.23 12.31 -25.51
N ARG A 323 -5.05 13.26 -25.97
CA ARG A 323 -5.54 14.38 -25.15
C ARG A 323 -7.09 14.34 -25.11
N PRO A 324 -7.73 14.18 -23.94
CA PRO A 324 -7.12 13.90 -22.63
C PRO A 324 -6.52 12.48 -22.55
N PRO A 325 -5.48 12.27 -21.72
CA PRO A 325 -4.78 10.98 -21.63
C PRO A 325 -5.55 9.91 -20.87
N LEU A 326 -6.57 10.29 -20.10
CA LEU A 326 -7.33 9.39 -19.25
C LEU A 326 -8.80 9.50 -19.63
N ARG A 327 -9.45 8.38 -19.93
CA ARG A 327 -10.88 8.28 -20.18
C ARG A 327 -11.52 7.48 -19.07
N ILE A 328 -12.59 8.04 -18.51
CA ILE A 328 -13.23 7.52 -17.32
C ILE A 328 -14.68 7.20 -17.65
N GLY A 329 -15.16 6.05 -17.19
CA GLY A 329 -16.55 5.66 -17.28
C GLY A 329 -16.92 4.67 -16.19
N VAL A 330 -18.21 4.55 -15.90
CA VAL A 330 -18.72 3.49 -15.02
C VAL A 330 -19.06 2.28 -15.87
N ARG A 331 -18.75 1.09 -15.36
CA ARG A 331 -19.09 -0.19 -15.97
C ARG A 331 -19.88 -1.03 -14.98
N ASP A 332 -20.75 -1.88 -15.51
CA ASP A 332 -21.60 -2.78 -14.74
C ASP A 332 -21.16 -4.23 -14.94
N VAL A 333 -21.35 -5.04 -13.90
CA VAL A 333 -21.17 -6.50 -13.96
C VAL A 333 -22.17 -7.07 -14.98
N PRO A 334 -21.71 -7.76 -16.03
CA PRO A 334 -22.62 -8.34 -17.02
C PRO A 334 -23.64 -9.29 -16.38
N LYS A 335 -24.92 -9.19 -16.77
CA LYS A 335 -26.00 -10.03 -16.22
C LYS A 335 -25.71 -11.53 -16.35
N ARG A 336 -25.05 -11.93 -17.44
CA ARG A 336 -24.58 -13.30 -17.67
C ARG A 336 -23.06 -13.28 -17.70
N LEU A 337 -22.44 -13.84 -16.67
CA LEU A 337 -21.01 -14.10 -16.63
C LEU A 337 -20.80 -15.60 -16.80
N PRO A 338 -20.10 -16.04 -17.86
CA PRO A 338 -19.78 -17.45 -18.00
C PRO A 338 -18.90 -17.89 -16.83
N PRO A 339 -18.99 -19.18 -16.41
CA PRO A 339 -18.11 -19.71 -15.38
C PRO A 339 -16.66 -19.49 -15.78
N LEU A 340 -15.84 -19.13 -14.81
CA LEU A 340 -14.43 -18.91 -15.02
C LEU A 340 -13.76 -20.22 -15.46
N PRO A 341 -12.90 -20.23 -16.49
CA PRO A 341 -12.14 -21.42 -16.82
C PRO A 341 -11.25 -21.79 -15.61
N PRO A 342 -11.08 -23.10 -15.32
CA PRO A 342 -10.15 -23.54 -14.29
C PRO A 342 -8.76 -22.98 -14.63
N GLN A 343 -8.11 -22.37 -13.65
CA GLN A 343 -6.77 -21.85 -13.86
C GLN A 343 -5.80 -23.02 -14.04
N ALA A 344 -4.86 -22.86 -14.97
CA ALA A 344 -3.73 -23.77 -15.06
C ALA A 344 -2.97 -23.66 -13.74
N GLN A 345 -3.00 -24.71 -12.92
CA GLN A 345 -2.11 -24.81 -11.78
C GLN A 345 -0.67 -24.70 -12.32
N PRO A 346 0.21 -23.93 -11.68
CA PRO A 346 1.64 -24.05 -11.96
C PRO A 346 1.99 -25.54 -11.85
N PRO A 347 2.83 -26.08 -12.76
CA PRO A 347 3.23 -27.48 -12.64
C PRO A 347 3.75 -27.71 -11.22
N LEU A 348 3.12 -28.64 -10.51
CA LEU A 348 3.59 -29.11 -9.22
C LEU A 348 5.05 -29.51 -9.43
N LEU A 349 5.97 -28.76 -8.82
CA LEU A 349 7.33 -29.26 -8.64
C LEU A 349 7.20 -30.63 -7.97
N PRO A 350 7.91 -31.66 -8.45
CA PRO A 350 7.88 -32.96 -7.80
C PRO A 350 8.15 -32.78 -6.32
N ARG A 351 7.28 -33.33 -5.47
CA ARG A 351 7.54 -33.39 -4.03
C ARG A 351 8.90 -34.05 -3.84
N ASP A 352 9.76 -33.42 -3.04
CA ASP A 352 11.03 -34.00 -2.61
C ASP A 352 10.78 -35.43 -2.12
N GLY A 353 11.28 -36.41 -2.88
CA GLY A 353 11.00 -37.83 -2.66
C GLY A 353 11.31 -38.73 -3.86
N GLU A 354 11.34 -38.21 -5.09
CA GLU A 354 11.84 -38.95 -6.25
C GLU A 354 13.29 -38.56 -6.56
N THR A 355 14.23 -39.33 -6.00
CA THR A 355 15.65 -39.27 -6.32
C THR A 355 15.86 -39.52 -7.82
N PRO A 356 16.45 -38.58 -8.60
CA PRO A 356 16.91 -38.89 -9.94
C PRO A 356 18.10 -39.85 -9.83
N ALA A 357 18.05 -40.97 -10.56
CA ALA A 357 19.18 -41.89 -10.66
C ALA A 357 20.39 -41.15 -11.24
N LEU A 358 21.45 -41.04 -10.45
CA LEU A 358 22.74 -40.53 -10.90
C LEU A 358 23.37 -41.52 -11.89
N PRO A 359 23.98 -41.06 -13.01
CA PRO A 359 24.71 -41.94 -13.91
C PRO A 359 26.06 -42.35 -13.29
N ASP A 360 26.42 -43.61 -13.48
CA ASP A 360 27.67 -44.21 -12.98
C ASP A 360 28.91 -43.48 -13.52
N MET A 361 29.80 -43.13 -12.59
CA MET A 361 31.10 -42.51 -12.87
C MET A 361 32.16 -43.62 -13.03
N PRO A 362 33.09 -43.56 -14.01
CA PRO A 362 34.04 -44.65 -14.24
C PRO A 362 35.16 -44.68 -13.19
N GLU A 363 35.57 -45.89 -12.81
CA GLU A 363 36.66 -46.16 -11.88
C GLU A 363 37.99 -45.61 -12.39
N ILE A 364 38.67 -44.81 -11.55
CA ILE A 364 40.05 -44.39 -11.77
C ILE A 364 40.94 -45.20 -10.84
N SER A 365 41.76 -46.05 -11.46
CA SER A 365 42.81 -46.88 -10.86
C SER A 365 43.80 -46.05 -10.04
N SER A 366 44.06 -46.47 -8.81
CA SER A 366 45.16 -45.96 -7.99
C SER A 366 46.16 -47.08 -7.68
N MET A 367 47.40 -46.87 -8.10
CA MET A 367 48.63 -47.53 -7.65
C MET A 367 49.60 -46.44 -7.17
N PRO A 368 50.66 -46.77 -6.41
CA PRO A 368 50.63 -47.39 -5.10
C PRO A 368 51.33 -46.50 -4.05
N ASN A 369 51.24 -46.93 -2.79
CA ASN A 369 51.72 -46.27 -1.58
C ASN A 369 53.25 -46.13 -1.54
N VAL A 370 53.77 -44.94 -1.21
CA VAL A 370 55.19 -44.73 -0.89
C VAL A 370 55.29 -44.07 0.49
N THR A 371 55.59 -44.92 1.46
CA THR A 371 56.11 -44.56 2.78
C THR A 371 57.60 -44.29 2.62
N GLU A 372 58.06 -43.05 2.81
CA GLU A 372 59.41 -42.75 3.34
C GLU A 372 59.61 -41.24 3.57
N VAL A 373 60.08 -40.89 4.76
CA VAL A 373 60.57 -39.58 5.21
C VAL A 373 62.02 -39.78 5.60
N PRO A 374 62.96 -38.86 5.25
CA PRO A 374 63.67 -38.17 6.34
C PRO A 374 64.08 -36.70 6.10
N GLN A 375 63.78 -35.90 7.12
CA GLN A 375 64.62 -34.93 7.86
C GLN A 375 65.23 -33.68 7.19
N GLY A 376 64.93 -32.52 7.79
CA GLY A 376 65.71 -31.27 7.72
C GLY A 376 64.95 -30.02 8.20
N VAL A 377 65.05 -29.66 9.49
CA VAL A 377 64.65 -28.36 10.10
C VAL A 377 65.82 -27.36 9.99
N PRO A 378 65.68 -26.01 10.10
CA PRO A 378 65.03 -25.26 11.22
C PRO A 378 64.10 -24.10 10.76
N GLU A 379 62.94 -23.86 11.40
CA GLU A 379 62.72 -23.18 12.70
C GLU A 379 62.88 -21.65 12.66
N MET A 380 61.75 -20.92 12.61
CA MET A 380 61.61 -19.61 13.28
C MET A 380 60.14 -19.16 13.40
N LEU A 381 59.83 -18.64 14.59
CA LEU A 381 58.60 -17.97 15.04
C LEU A 381 57.47 -18.86 15.57
N GLN A 382 57.72 -19.44 16.75
CA GLN A 382 56.66 -19.75 17.72
C GLN A 382 57.05 -19.29 19.13
N GLN A 383 56.52 -18.15 19.54
CA GLN A 383 56.23 -17.74 20.92
C GLN A 383 54.97 -16.85 20.80
N GLN A 384 53.85 -17.06 21.47
CA GLN A 384 53.44 -17.99 22.51
C GLN A 384 51.91 -18.09 22.41
N ALA A 385 51.39 -19.31 22.51
CA ALA A 385 49.98 -19.56 22.78
C ALA A 385 49.82 -19.99 24.24
N ALA A 386 48.64 -19.67 24.77
CA ALA A 386 47.89 -20.41 25.78
C ALA A 386 48.15 -20.16 27.29
N SER A 387 47.18 -19.46 27.88
CA SER A 387 46.41 -19.93 29.05
C SER A 387 45.09 -19.14 29.02
N GLY A 388 43.87 -19.67 28.98
CA GLY A 388 43.31 -21.01 29.03
C GLY A 388 41.79 -20.85 29.24
N GLY A 389 40.98 -21.73 28.64
CA GLY A 389 39.63 -22.07 29.12
C GLY A 389 38.45 -21.17 28.74
N PHE A 390 37.75 -21.51 27.66
CA PHE A 390 36.35 -21.13 27.45
C PHE A 390 35.43 -22.22 28.05
N ALA A 391 34.53 -21.81 28.95
CA ALA A 391 33.39 -22.60 29.41
C ALA A 391 32.08 -22.02 28.82
N PRO A 392 31.07 -22.86 28.50
CA PRO A 392 29.83 -22.42 27.85
C PRO A 392 28.87 -21.73 28.83
N PRO A 393 27.98 -20.82 28.37
CA PRO A 393 27.02 -20.16 29.25
C PRO A 393 25.84 -21.08 29.59
N GLN A 394 25.50 -21.16 30.89
CA GLN A 394 24.30 -21.80 31.42
C GLN A 394 23.21 -20.76 31.78
N PRO A 395 21.94 -21.18 31.89
CA PRO A 395 20.76 -20.32 31.75
C PRO A 395 20.43 -19.50 33.00
N ALA A 396 19.92 -18.28 32.79
CA ALA A 396 19.45 -17.40 33.85
C ALA A 396 18.20 -17.95 34.55
N SER A 397 18.21 -17.90 35.88
CA SER A 397 17.08 -18.18 36.77
C SER A 397 16.68 -16.90 37.55
N PRO A 398 15.45 -16.84 38.09
CA PRO A 398 14.64 -15.61 38.10
C PRO A 398 14.87 -14.70 39.31
N ALA A 399 14.73 -13.40 39.09
CA ALA A 399 14.83 -12.38 40.13
C ALA A 399 13.62 -12.41 41.08
N THR A 400 13.91 -12.38 42.38
CA THR A 400 12.94 -12.26 43.49
C THR A 400 12.67 -10.78 43.78
N PRO A 401 11.42 -10.36 44.09
CA PRO A 401 11.08 -8.96 44.28
C PRO A 401 11.34 -8.48 45.72
N PRO A 402 11.58 -7.17 45.96
CA PRO A 402 11.57 -6.63 47.31
C PRO A 402 10.14 -6.39 47.81
N ALA A 403 9.93 -6.65 49.10
CA ALA A 403 8.67 -6.55 49.81
C ALA A 403 8.29 -5.11 50.23
N GLY A 404 6.99 -4.82 50.14
CA GLY A 404 6.20 -4.21 51.23
C GLY A 404 6.45 -2.75 51.61
N GLY A 405 5.56 -1.86 51.13
CA GLY A 405 5.38 -0.51 51.66
C GLY A 405 3.92 -0.04 51.56
N ALA A 406 3.25 -0.08 52.71
CA ALA A 406 1.95 0.47 53.13
C ALA A 406 1.08 1.26 52.12
N GLY A 407 -0.18 0.84 52.04
CA GLY A 407 -1.25 1.49 51.27
C GLY A 407 -1.69 2.86 51.79
N TYR A 408 -2.20 3.65 50.85
CA TYR A 408 -3.00 4.85 51.10
C TYR A 408 -4.34 4.68 50.35
N LEU A 409 -5.43 4.57 51.11
CA LEU A 409 -6.80 4.60 50.62
C LEU A 409 -7.20 6.06 50.31
N PRO A 410 -7.90 6.36 49.21
CA PRO A 410 -8.58 7.64 49.05
C PRO A 410 -9.91 7.63 49.84
N GLN A 411 -10.09 8.61 50.73
CA GLN A 411 -11.36 8.90 51.38
C GLN A 411 -12.42 9.37 50.37
N PRO A 412 -13.71 9.06 50.59
CA PRO A 412 -14.82 9.62 49.83
C PRO A 412 -15.13 11.05 50.28
N ALA A 413 -15.34 11.96 49.33
CA ALA A 413 -15.77 13.32 49.56
C ALA A 413 -17.22 13.38 50.08
N ALA A 414 -17.43 14.08 51.19
CA ALA A 414 -18.74 14.45 51.71
C ALA A 414 -19.33 15.67 50.97
N PRO A 415 -20.67 15.83 50.93
CA PRO A 415 -21.35 16.81 50.09
C PRO A 415 -21.30 18.23 50.68
N ALA A 416 -21.04 19.23 49.83
CA ALA A 416 -21.19 20.64 50.19
C ALA A 416 -22.68 20.99 50.31
N GLY A 417 -23.06 21.49 51.48
CA GLY A 417 -24.40 21.87 51.85
C GLY A 417 -24.91 23.13 51.14
N ALA A 418 -26.24 23.18 51.10
CA ALA A 418 -27.05 24.31 50.70
C ALA A 418 -26.75 25.56 51.55
N GLY A 419 -26.56 26.69 50.86
CA GLY A 419 -26.63 28.03 51.44
C GLY A 419 -27.73 28.82 50.73
N ALA A 420 -28.90 28.87 51.35
CA ALA A 420 -29.92 29.87 51.04
C ALA A 420 -29.59 31.15 51.80
N MET A 421 -29.62 32.31 51.14
CA MET A 421 -29.94 33.59 51.77
C MET A 421 -30.62 34.53 50.77
N HIS A 422 -31.72 35.08 51.27
CA HIS A 422 -32.59 36.10 50.70
C HIS A 422 -31.92 37.47 50.55
N GLY A 423 -32.44 38.27 49.61
CA GLY A 423 -32.80 39.67 49.86
C GLY A 423 -31.83 40.75 49.37
N ASN A 424 -32.04 41.24 48.14
CA ASN A 424 -32.74 42.51 47.87
C ASN A 424 -33.02 42.67 46.38
#